data_AF-A0A0E3SIQ7-F1
#
_entry.id   AF-A0A0E3SIQ7-F1
#
_cell.length_a   1.000
_cell.length_b   1.000
_cell.length_c   1.000
_cell.angle_alpha   90.00
_cell.angle_beta   90.00
_cell.angle_gamma   90.00
#
_symmetry.space_group_name_H-M   'P 1'
#
loop_
_entity.id
_entity.type
_entity.pdbx_description
1 polymer ?
#
loop_
_entity_poly.entity_id
_entity_poly.type
_entity_poly.pdbx_seq_one_letter_code
_entity_poly.pdbx_strand_id
1 'polypeptide(L)' 'MAQADFEDRVFKELDIIKKQLIEIRENMIDIDCVLTDEERDLVDKSYEHKKEGKLIPISEVKKELGL' A
#
# COMPACT_ATOMS: atom_id res chain seq x y z
N MET A 1 15.05 36.34 1.15
CA MET A 1 14.11 36.16 2.27
C MET A 1 12.79 35.53 1.82
N ALA A 2 12.12 36.02 0.76
CA ALA A 2 10.86 35.44 0.26
C ALA A 2 10.93 33.97 -0.24
N GLN A 3 12.10 33.50 -0.68
CA GLN A 3 12.27 32.14 -1.21
C GLN A 3 12.34 31.07 -0.09
N ALA A 4 12.93 31.42 1.06
CA ALA A 4 12.96 30.54 2.23
C ALA A 4 11.55 30.33 2.82
N ASP A 5 10.72 31.38 2.82
CA ASP A 5 9.31 31.30 3.24
C ASP A 5 8.47 30.39 2.32
N PHE A 6 8.77 30.36 1.02
CA PHE A 6 8.08 29.47 0.09
C PHE A 6 8.48 28.01 0.30
N GLU A 7 9.78 27.74 0.42
CA GLU A 7 10.30 26.40 0.68
C GLU A 7 9.77 25.84 2.01
N ASP A 8 9.75 26.64 3.08
CA ASP A 8 9.22 26.23 4.37
C ASP A 8 7.72 25.89 4.31
N ARG A 9 6.94 26.61 3.50
CA ARG A 9 5.52 26.28 3.27
C ARG A 9 5.37 24.97 2.50
N VAL A 10 6.20 24.74 1.48
CA VAL A 10 6.19 23.48 0.72
C VAL A 10 6.55 22.29 1.62
N PHE A 11 7.59 22.40 2.44
CA PHE A 11 7.98 21.31 3.36
C PHE A 11 6.89 21.01 4.38
N LYS A 12 6.22 22.03 4.93
CA LYS A 12 5.09 21.83 5.85
C LYS A 12 3.92 21.10 5.19
N GLU A 13 3.55 21.48 3.97
CA GLU A 13 2.49 20.79 3.22
C GLU A 13 2.86 19.34 2.90
N LEU A 14 4.11 19.09 2.49
CA LEU A 14 4.60 17.73 2.24
C LEU A 14 4.57 16.86 3.51
N ASP A 15 4.90 17.41 4.67
CA ASP A 15 4.81 16.70 5.94
C ASP A 15 3.37 16.39 6.34
N ILE A 16 2.43 17.31 6.10
CA ILE A 16 1.00 17.08 6.32
C ILE A 16 0.50 15.95 5.42
N ILE A 17 0.81 16.00 4.12
CA ILE A 17 0.43 14.96 3.16
C ILE A 17 1.01 13.61 3.58
N LYS A 18 2.28 13.57 4.02
CA LYS A 18 2.92 12.33 4.46
C LYS A 18 2.24 11.75 5.70
N LYS A 19 1.86 12.57 6.68
CA LYS A 19 1.10 12.13 7.87
C LYS A 19 -0.26 11.56 7.48
N GLN A 20 -1.00 12.25 6.62
CA GLN A 20 -2.30 11.78 6.13
C GLN A 20 -2.19 10.45 5.38
N LEU A 21 -1.14 10.26 4.58
CA LEU A 21 -0.92 8.99 3.88
C LEU A 21 -0.61 7.82 4.83
N ILE A 22 0.06 8.08 5.95
CA ILE A 22 0.30 7.06 7.00
C ILE A 22 -1.03 6.71 7.67
N GLU A 23 -1.82 7.71 8.07
CA GLU A 23 -3.13 7.49 8.69
C GLU A 23 -4.08 6.74 7.77
N ILE A 24 -4.14 7.08 6.48
CA ILE A 24 -4.95 6.35 5.49
C ILE A 24 -4.48 4.89 5.41
N ARG A 25 -3.17 4.63 5.38
CA ARG A 25 -2.64 3.27 5.32
C ARG A 25 -3.00 2.46 6.57
N GLU A 26 -2.89 3.06 7.74
CA GLU A 26 -3.22 2.42 9.02
C GLU A 26 -4.71 2.12 9.13
N ASN A 27 -5.57 3.02 8.63
CA ASN A 27 -7.03 2.84 8.63
C ASN A 27 -7.57 2.04 7.44
N MET A 28 -6.75 1.75 6.43
CA MET A 28 -7.08 0.79 5.35
C MET A 28 -6.94 -0.66 5.80
N ILE A 29 -6.46 -0.91 7.02
CA ILE A 29 -6.52 -2.22 7.67
C ILE A 29 -7.98 -2.45 8.04
N ASP A 30 -8.60 -3.45 7.44
CA ASP A 30 -9.93 -3.89 7.82
C ASP A 30 -9.84 -4.49 9.23
N ILE A 31 -10.28 -3.72 10.23
CA ILE A 31 -10.20 -4.08 11.67
C ILE A 31 -10.96 -5.38 11.94
N ASP A 32 -11.97 -5.69 11.12
CA ASP A 32 -12.77 -6.91 11.23
C ASP A 32 -12.18 -8.09 10.42
N CYS A 33 -11.01 -7.92 9.81
CA CYS A 33 -10.31 -8.98 9.10
C CYS A 33 -9.65 -9.94 10.09
N VAL A 34 -10.37 -10.99 10.45
CA VAL A 34 -9.83 -12.12 11.21
C VAL A 34 -9.19 -13.09 10.22
N LEU A 35 -7.87 -12.97 10.06
CA LEU A 35 -7.07 -13.97 9.36
C LEU A 35 -6.56 -15.00 10.36
N THR A 36 -6.60 -16.27 9.97
CA THR A 36 -5.74 -17.29 10.59
C THR A 36 -4.27 -16.98 10.31
N ASP A 37 -3.36 -17.56 11.10
CA ASP A 37 -1.92 -17.37 10.89
C ASP A 37 -1.48 -17.80 9.48
N GLU A 38 -2.10 -18.85 8.94
CA GLU A 38 -1.87 -19.34 7.58
C GLU A 38 -2.30 -18.32 6.52
N GLU A 39 -3.48 -17.71 6.68
CA GLU A 39 -3.98 -16.69 5.76
C GLU A 39 -3.14 -15.41 5.81
N ARG A 40 -2.69 -15.02 7.01
CA ARG A 40 -1.76 -13.90 7.17
C ARG A 40 -0.45 -14.13 6.42
N ASP A 41 0.14 -15.31 6.57
CA ASP A 41 1.37 -15.68 5.86
C ASP A 41 1.20 -15.64 4.33
N LEU A 42 0.02 -16.03 3.82
CA LEU A 42 -0.30 -15.95 2.40
C LEU A 42 -0.38 -14.50 1.90
N VAL A 43 -1.00 -13.62 2.68
CA VAL A 43 -1.09 -12.19 2.37
C VAL A 43 0.31 -11.56 2.38
N ASP A 44 1.12 -11.84 3.40
CA ASP A 44 2.48 -11.31 3.51
C ASP A 44 3.35 -11.78 2.34
N LYS A 45 3.28 -13.06 1.97
CA LYS A 45 3.95 -13.58 0.76
C LYS A 45 3.48 -12.90 -0.52
N SER A 46 2.20 -12.55 -0.62
CA SER A 46 1.68 -11.83 -1.79
C SER A 46 2.32 -10.44 -1.96
N TYR A 47 2.60 -9.75 -0.84
CA TYR A 47 3.30 -8.47 -0.86
C TYR A 47 4.76 -8.62 -1.29
N GLU A 48 5.44 -9.68 -0.84
CA GLU A 48 6.81 -9.97 -1.28
C GLU A 48 6.85 -10.33 -2.78
N HIS A 49 5.93 -11.18 -3.26
CA HIS A 49 5.82 -11.48 -4.69
C HIS A 49 5.56 -10.21 -5.53
N LYS A 50 4.80 -9.25 -5.01
CA LYS A 50 4.61 -7.94 -5.66
C LYS A 50 5.92 -7.17 -5.78
N LYS A 51 6.70 -7.10 -4.69
CA LYS A 51 8.01 -6.42 -4.68
C LYS A 51 9.00 -7.07 -5.64
N GLU A 52 8.96 -8.39 -5.74
CA GLU A 52 9.83 -9.18 -6.60
C GLU A 52 9.35 -9.27 -8.06
N GLY A 53 8.20 -8.67 -8.40
CA GLY A 53 7.64 -8.70 -9.76
C GLY A 53 7.14 -10.07 -10.21
N LYS A 54 6.80 -10.97 -9.28
CA LYS A 54 6.33 -12.33 -9.53
C LYS A 54 4.81 -12.45 -9.72
N LEU A 55 4.07 -11.34 -9.64
CA LEU A 55 2.62 -11.36 -9.82
C LEU A 55 2.25 -11.47 -11.30
N ILE A 56 1.22 -12.26 -11.59
CA ILE A 56 0.61 -12.37 -12.91
C ILE A 56 -0.74 -11.63 -12.95
N PRO A 57 -1.15 -11.13 -14.12
CA PRO A 57 -2.50 -10.61 -14.32
C PRO A 57 -3.57 -11.65 -13.99
N ILE A 58 -4.67 -11.22 -13.36
CA ILE A 58 -5.81 -12.09 -13.06
C ILE A 58 -6.42 -12.76 -14.31
N SER A 59 -6.28 -12.13 -15.48
CA SER A 59 -6.71 -12.70 -16.75
C SER A 59 -5.98 -14.00 -17.10
N GLU A 60 -4.72 -14.11 -16.72
CA GLU A 60 -3.92 -15.33 -16.96
C GLU A 60 -4.42 -16.47 -16.06
N VAL A 61 -4.69 -16.17 -14.79
CA VAL A 61 -5.30 -17.14 -13.85
C VAL A 61 -6.67 -17.61 -14.34
N LYS A 62 -7.54 -16.69 -14.78
CA LYS A 62 -8.86 -17.04 -15.31
C LYS A 62 -8.77 -17.98 -16.51
N LYS A 63 -7.84 -17.70 -17.42
CA LYS A 63 -7.57 -18.54 -18.59
C LYS A 63 -7.13 -19.96 -18.19
N GLU A 64 -6.28 -20.12 -17.18
CA GLU A 64 -5.87 -21.43 -16.67
C GLU A 64 -7.02 -22.21 -16.03
N LEU A 65 -7.95 -21.50 -15.40
CA LEU A 65 -9.15 -22.08 -14.78
C LEU A 65 -10.32 -22.29 -15.76
N GLY A 66 -10.18 -21.90 -17.03
CA GLY A 66 -11.24 -22.00 -18.04
C GLY A 66 -12.41 -21.03 -17.83
N LEU A 67 -12.15 -19.90 -17.15
CA LEU A 67 -13.11 -18.82 -16.85
C LEU A 67 -12.95 -17.59 -17.76
#